data_AF-A0A2V7JY54-F1
#
_entry.id   AF-A0A2V7JY54-F1
#
_cell.length_a   1.000
_cell.length_b   1.000
_cell.length_c   1.000
_cell.angle_alpha   90.00
_cell.angle_beta   90.00
_cell.angle_gamma   90.00
#
_symmetry.space_group_name_H-M   'P 1'
#
loop_
_entity.id
_entity.type
_entity.pdbx_description
1 polymer ?
#
loop_
_entity_poly.entity_id
_entity_poly.type
_entity_poly.pdbx_seq_one_letter_code
_entity_poly.pdbx_strand_id
1 'polypeptide(L)'
;MRIHARLSPDLGTAIAMFHSDSIAVVHTQHRHPMPLLRRLLAATVESRAGRVLVSRSPAPRAAPGAPPLATPAVARLSAKGKFLFVGDEKLYVRGVTYGAFEPDGQGHEYHDVGKIERDFADMAAHGINTVRIPHTMPPRTLLDIAQRHGLHVMVGLSAEQYVGYLIDRRGAPDIEALIRGKVRSCAGHPALLCYALGNEIPASVARWLGTRRVERDLRRLFQVVK
;
A
#
# COMPACT_ATOMS: atom_id res chain seq x y z
N MET A 1 14.62 4.29 -28.99
CA MET A 1 14.63 3.10 -28.10
C MET A 1 13.35 2.32 -28.38
N ARG A 2 13.42 1.06 -28.84
CA ARG A 2 12.24 0.24 -29.16
C ARG A 2 11.59 -0.25 -27.85
N ILE A 3 10.28 -0.04 -27.72
CA ILE A 3 9.46 -0.50 -26.59
C ILE A 3 8.94 -1.90 -26.93
N HIS A 4 9.22 -2.89 -26.09
CA HIS A 4 8.59 -4.21 -26.15
C HIS A 4 7.56 -4.31 -25.02
N ALA A 5 6.27 -4.24 -25.37
CA ALA A 5 5.20 -4.69 -24.48
C ALA A 5 5.00 -6.19 -24.71
N ARG A 6 5.16 -7.01 -23.65
CA ARG A 6 4.62 -8.37 -23.63
C ARG A 6 3.41 -8.37 -22.70
N LEU A 7 2.24 -8.62 -23.27
CA LEU A 7 1.02 -8.93 -22.53
C LEU A 7 1.07 -10.43 -22.21
N SER A 8 1.00 -10.80 -20.92
CA SER A 8 0.76 -12.19 -20.52
C SER A 8 -0.75 -12.44 -20.52
N PRO A 9 -1.27 -13.48 -21.22
CA PRO A 9 -2.71 -13.72 -21.33
C PRO A 9 -3.42 -14.10 -20.02
N ASP A 10 -2.68 -14.56 -18.99
CA ASP A 10 -3.26 -15.23 -17.81
C ASP A 10 -3.30 -14.38 -16.53
N LEU A 11 -2.94 -13.10 -16.62
CA LEU A 11 -3.05 -12.15 -15.51
C LEU A 11 -4.08 -11.09 -15.89
N GLY A 12 -5.22 -11.06 -15.20
CA GLY A 12 -6.21 -9.96 -15.27
C GLY A 12 -5.69 -8.63 -14.72
N THR A 13 -4.39 -8.35 -14.86
CA THR A 13 -3.70 -7.17 -14.35
C THR A 13 -2.67 -6.72 -15.39
N ALA A 14 -2.94 -5.57 -16.03
CA ALA A 14 -1.98 -4.93 -16.91
C ALA A 14 -0.94 -4.16 -16.07
N ILE A 15 0.30 -4.64 -16.04
CA ILE A 15 1.44 -3.90 -15.48
C ILE A 15 2.07 -3.10 -16.63
N ALA A 16 1.81 -1.79 -16.68
CA ALA A 16 2.49 -0.88 -17.58
C ALA A 16 3.72 -0.27 -16.88
N MET A 17 4.92 -0.55 -17.40
CA MET A 17 6.17 0.06 -16.92
C MET A 17 6.55 1.26 -17.78
N PHE A 18 6.74 2.43 -17.16
CA PHE A 18 7.34 3.61 -17.79
C PHE A 18 8.69 3.90 -17.14
N HIS A 19 9.73 4.13 -17.95
CA HIS A 19 11.07 4.46 -17.49
C HIS A 19 11.42 5.90 -17.89
N SER A 20 11.13 6.86 -17.00
CA SER A 20 11.96 8.02 -16.65
C SER A 20 11.22 8.94 -15.66
N ASP A 21 11.79 9.11 -14.47
CA ASP A 21 11.69 10.23 -13.51
C ASP A 21 10.34 10.88 -13.13
N SER A 22 9.20 10.28 -13.42
CA SER A 22 7.93 10.63 -12.75
C SER A 22 6.95 9.46 -12.86
N ILE A 23 6.68 8.77 -11.73
CA ILE A 23 5.67 7.71 -11.69
C ILE A 23 4.30 8.37 -11.54
N ALA A 24 3.57 8.49 -12.65
CA ALA A 24 2.13 8.70 -12.64
C ALA A 24 1.44 7.32 -12.52
N VAL A 25 0.76 7.07 -11.40
CA VAL A 25 -0.09 5.89 -11.23
C VAL A 25 -1.42 6.18 -11.94
N VAL A 26 -1.64 5.57 -13.09
CA VAL A 26 -2.93 5.63 -13.81
C VAL A 26 -3.81 4.50 -13.27
N HIS A 27 -4.90 4.86 -12.59
CA HIS A 27 -5.93 3.91 -12.16
C HIS A 27 -7.02 3.84 -13.23
N THR A 28 -7.22 2.69 -13.87
CA THR A 28 -8.42 2.44 -14.70
C THR A 28 -9.30 1.42 -13.99
N GLN A 29 -10.28 1.92 -13.24
CA GLN A 29 -11.45 1.10 -12.88
C GLN A 29 -12.38 1.10 -14.10
N HIS A 30 -12.46 -0.01 -14.82
CA HIS A 30 -13.55 -0.22 -15.77
C HIS A 30 -14.27 -1.53 -15.48
N ARG A 31 -15.52 -1.39 -15.01
CA ARG A 31 -16.55 -2.39 -15.23
C ARG A 31 -17.12 -2.17 -16.64
N HIS A 32 -17.06 -3.21 -17.46
CA HIS A 32 -17.76 -3.45 -18.75
C HIS A 32 -17.17 -2.85 -20.07
N PRO A 33 -17.46 -3.49 -21.24
CA PRO A 33 -16.48 -3.74 -22.30
C PRO A 33 -16.30 -2.61 -23.32
N MET A 34 -15.07 -2.52 -23.84
CA MET A 34 -14.55 -1.56 -24.83
C MET A 34 -15.19 -1.74 -26.23
N PRO A 35 -15.41 -0.65 -27.00
CA PRO A 35 -14.30 -0.03 -27.75
C PRO A 35 -14.37 1.51 -27.83
N LEU A 36 -13.26 2.20 -27.56
CA LEU A 36 -12.80 3.46 -28.19
C LEU A 36 -11.66 4.10 -27.36
N LEU A 37 -10.43 3.61 -27.51
CA LEU A 37 -9.25 4.29 -26.96
C LEU A 37 -8.09 4.27 -27.97
N ARG A 38 -8.25 5.03 -29.07
CA ARG A 38 -7.20 5.20 -30.08
C ARG A 38 -6.84 6.67 -30.35
N ARG A 39 -7.19 7.61 -29.45
CA ARG A 39 -7.03 9.06 -29.75
C ARG A 39 -6.45 9.97 -28.65
N LEU A 40 -5.87 9.46 -27.57
CA LEU A 40 -5.36 10.31 -26.49
C LEU A 40 -3.95 9.94 -26.00
N LEU A 41 -3.03 9.70 -26.93
CA LEU A 41 -1.61 9.41 -26.64
C LEU A 41 -0.65 10.22 -27.54
N ALA A 42 -1.04 11.45 -27.90
CA ALA A 42 -0.23 12.37 -28.69
C ALA A 42 -0.33 13.79 -28.11
N ALA A 43 0.62 14.16 -27.26
CA ALA A 43 1.00 15.51 -26.77
C ALA A 43 1.62 15.33 -25.36
N THR A 44 2.83 15.74 -24.98
CA THR A 44 3.90 16.58 -25.56
C THR A 44 5.18 16.24 -24.78
N VAL A 45 6.33 16.08 -25.45
CA VAL A 45 7.67 15.91 -24.85
C VAL A 45 8.51 17.09 -25.31
N GLU A 46 9.14 17.82 -24.38
CA GLU A 46 10.29 18.67 -24.70
C GLU A 46 11.37 18.56 -23.63
N SER A 47 12.61 18.64 -24.11
CA SER A 47 13.83 18.01 -23.59
C SER A 47 14.74 18.99 -22.84
N ARG A 48 15.54 18.48 -21.88
CA ARG A 48 16.95 18.90 -21.76
C ARG A 48 17.81 17.86 -21.04
N ALA A 49 18.99 17.64 -21.61
CA ALA A 49 19.92 16.56 -21.34
C ALA A 49 20.84 16.81 -20.13
N GLY A 50 21.19 15.73 -19.43
CA GLY A 50 22.29 15.69 -18.45
C GLY A 50 22.81 14.27 -18.29
N ARG A 51 24.06 14.03 -18.72
CA ARG A 51 24.77 12.75 -18.61
C ARG A 51 25.24 12.57 -17.16
N VAL A 52 24.87 11.47 -16.49
CA VAL A 52 25.43 11.09 -15.18
C VAL A 52 26.23 9.80 -15.33
N LEU A 53 27.50 9.85 -14.92
CA LEU A 53 28.45 8.74 -14.90
C LEU A 53 28.22 7.94 -13.60
N VAL A 54 27.88 6.64 -13.70
CA VAL A 54 27.74 5.77 -12.52
C VAL A 54 29.09 5.12 -12.22
N SER A 55 29.74 5.52 -11.11
CA SER A 55 30.88 4.79 -10.57
C SER A 55 30.38 3.59 -9.74
N ARG A 56 30.86 2.39 -10.06
CA ARG A 56 30.63 1.18 -9.26
C ARG A 56 31.81 1.01 -8.31
N SER A 57 31.57 1.17 -7.01
CA SER A 57 32.53 0.72 -5.99
C SER A 57 32.39 -0.79 -5.78
N PRO A 58 33.49 -1.55 -5.61
CA PRO A 58 33.44 -2.98 -5.37
C PRO A 58 33.10 -3.29 -3.91
N ALA A 59 32.32 -4.35 -3.70
CA ALA A 59 31.91 -4.83 -2.39
C ALA A 59 33.10 -5.42 -1.59
N PRO A 60 33.16 -5.21 -0.26
CA PRO A 60 34.21 -5.78 0.57
C PRO A 60 33.99 -7.29 0.79
N ARG A 61 35.09 -8.04 0.80
CA ARG A 61 35.14 -9.49 1.02
C ARG A 61 35.19 -9.77 2.53
N ALA A 62 34.26 -10.56 3.04
CA ALA A 62 34.17 -10.88 4.47
C ALA A 62 35.25 -11.89 4.91
N ALA A 63 35.83 -11.68 6.10
CA ALA A 63 36.78 -12.58 6.75
C ALA A 63 36.04 -13.62 7.63
N PRO A 64 36.55 -14.86 7.77
CA PRO A 64 35.92 -15.88 8.60
C PRO A 64 36.29 -15.70 10.08
N GLY A 65 35.29 -15.59 10.96
CA GLY A 65 35.48 -15.55 12.42
C GLY A 65 34.61 -14.58 13.22
N ALA A 66 33.52 -14.05 12.67
CA ALA A 66 32.63 -13.16 13.42
C ALA A 66 31.66 -13.95 14.34
N PRO A 67 31.43 -13.50 15.59
CA PRO A 67 30.43 -14.08 16.49
C PRO A 67 29.03 -13.98 15.87
N PRO A 68 28.05 -14.82 16.29
CA PRO A 68 26.72 -14.82 15.70
C PRO A 68 26.14 -13.40 15.78
N LEU A 69 25.89 -12.82 14.61
CA LEU A 69 25.28 -11.51 14.46
C LEU A 69 23.97 -11.53 15.25
N ALA A 70 23.90 -10.70 16.29
CA ALA A 70 22.63 -10.38 16.93
C ALA A 70 21.63 -10.05 15.81
N THR A 71 20.48 -10.71 15.80
CA THR A 71 19.42 -10.43 14.82
C THR A 71 19.23 -8.92 14.81
N PRO A 72 19.48 -8.23 13.68
CA PRO A 72 19.44 -6.78 13.67
C PRO A 72 18.06 -6.37 14.16
N ALA A 73 18.01 -5.55 15.20
CA ALA A 73 16.78 -4.96 15.67
C ALA A 73 16.12 -4.30 14.45
N VAL A 74 14.97 -4.83 14.01
CA VAL A 74 14.28 -4.30 12.84
C VAL A 74 13.93 -2.86 13.16
N ALA A 75 14.63 -1.93 12.51
CA ALA A 75 14.51 -0.52 12.82
C ALA A 75 13.06 -0.09 12.59
N ARG A 76 12.44 0.52 13.60
CA ARG A 76 11.03 0.88 13.53
C ARG A 76 10.83 2.02 12.53
N LEU A 77 9.75 1.91 11.76
CA LEU A 77 9.36 2.97 10.85
C LEU A 77 8.94 4.24 11.62
N SER A 78 9.40 5.40 11.16
CA SER A 78 9.13 6.70 11.78
C SER A 78 8.88 7.78 10.73
N ALA A 79 8.04 8.77 11.08
CA ALA A 79 7.87 9.97 10.28
C ALA A 79 8.75 11.08 10.87
N LYS A 80 9.65 11.65 10.05
CA LYS A 80 10.47 12.82 10.40
C LYS A 80 10.09 13.97 9.46
N GLY A 81 9.25 14.88 9.96
CA GLY A 81 8.66 15.94 9.13
C GLY A 81 7.77 15.36 8.04
N LYS A 82 8.08 15.66 6.77
CA LYS A 82 7.32 15.19 5.60
C LYS A 82 7.81 13.84 5.02
N PHE A 83 8.78 13.20 5.66
CA PHE A 83 9.44 12.01 5.12
C PHE A 83 9.31 10.82 6.08
N LEU A 84 9.33 9.62 5.52
CA LEU A 84 9.32 8.36 6.25
C LEU A 84 10.73 7.79 6.32
N PHE A 85 11.04 7.11 7.42
CA PHE A 85 12.36 6.54 7.71
C PHE A 85 12.23 5.17 8.33
N VAL A 86 13.14 4.27 7.98
CA VAL A 86 13.40 3.00 8.66
C VAL A 86 14.79 3.12 9.28
N GLY A 87 14.84 3.35 10.60
CA GLY A 87 16.07 3.78 11.26
C GLY A 87 16.52 5.16 10.77
N ASP A 88 17.69 5.22 10.15
CA ASP A 88 18.26 6.46 9.58
C ASP A 88 18.11 6.54 8.05
N GLU A 89 17.61 5.47 7.43
CA GLU A 89 17.39 5.40 5.99
C GLU A 89 16.03 5.98 5.62
N LYS A 90 16.02 6.92 4.68
CA LYS A 90 14.78 7.51 4.16
C LYS A 90 14.04 6.50 3.29
N LEU A 91 12.81 6.18 3.67
CA LEU A 91 11.94 5.29 2.90
C LEU A 91 11.21 6.07 1.80
N TYR A 92 11.47 5.68 0.54
CA TYR A 92 10.65 6.06 -0.61
C TYR A 92 9.61 4.97 -0.86
N VAL A 93 8.35 5.26 -0.60
CA VAL A 93 7.26 4.31 -0.78
C VAL A 93 7.02 4.07 -2.27
N ARG A 94 7.18 2.81 -2.68
CA ARG A 94 6.83 2.29 -4.02
C ARG A 94 5.74 1.25 -3.82
N GLY A 95 4.51 1.76 -3.74
CA GLY A 95 3.35 1.02 -3.28
C GLY A 95 2.44 0.54 -4.40
N VAL A 96 1.85 -0.65 -4.20
CA VAL A 96 0.71 -1.15 -5.00
C VAL A 96 -0.43 -1.55 -4.08
N THR A 97 -1.65 -1.64 -4.61
CA THR A 97 -2.79 -2.20 -3.84
C THR A 97 -2.82 -3.71 -4.02
N TYR A 98 -3.06 -4.45 -2.95
CA TYR A 98 -3.15 -5.92 -2.96
C TYR A 98 -4.53 -6.38 -2.48
N GLY A 99 -5.33 -6.88 -3.40
CA GLY A 99 -6.75 -7.17 -3.23
C GLY A 99 -7.66 -6.09 -3.87
N ALA A 100 -8.98 -6.16 -3.71
CA ALA A 100 -9.75 -7.20 -3.02
C ALA A 100 -9.79 -8.50 -3.83
N PHE A 101 -9.74 -9.65 -3.14
CA PHE A 101 -9.80 -10.96 -3.77
C PHE A 101 -11.14 -11.64 -3.51
N GLU A 102 -11.45 -12.66 -4.30
CA GLU A 102 -12.59 -13.52 -4.02
C GLU A 102 -12.36 -14.25 -2.68
N PRO A 103 -13.29 -14.14 -1.71
CA PRO A 103 -13.16 -14.81 -0.44
C PRO A 103 -13.37 -16.32 -0.56
N ASP A 104 -12.77 -17.09 0.35
CA ASP A 104 -13.08 -18.51 0.50
C ASP A 104 -14.50 -18.75 1.07
N GLY A 105 -14.88 -20.01 1.24
CA GLY A 105 -16.17 -20.39 1.85
C GLY A 105 -16.36 -19.92 3.30
N GLN A 106 -15.34 -19.36 3.94
CA GLN A 106 -15.39 -18.76 5.29
C GLN A 106 -15.31 -17.22 5.26
N GLY A 107 -15.29 -16.60 4.07
CA GLY A 107 -15.24 -15.16 3.92
C GLY A 107 -13.83 -14.54 3.92
N HIS A 108 -12.76 -15.35 3.90
CA HIS A 108 -11.39 -14.83 3.94
C HIS A 108 -10.85 -14.53 2.54
N GLU A 109 -10.48 -13.28 2.27
CA GLU A 109 -9.87 -12.88 0.98
C GLU A 109 -8.40 -13.32 0.83
N TYR A 110 -7.66 -13.43 1.94
CA TYR A 110 -6.22 -13.68 1.95
C TYR A 110 -5.90 -15.08 2.48
N HIS A 111 -6.52 -16.11 1.88
CA HIS A 111 -6.43 -17.50 2.33
C HIS A 111 -5.31 -18.32 1.65
N ASP A 112 -4.97 -18.03 0.38
CA ASP A 112 -3.92 -18.74 -0.35
C ASP A 112 -2.53 -18.18 -0.01
N VAL A 113 -1.92 -18.71 1.05
CA VAL A 113 -0.57 -18.35 1.50
C VAL A 113 0.48 -18.53 0.39
N GLY A 114 0.37 -19.58 -0.43
CA GLY A 114 1.33 -19.85 -1.49
C GLY A 114 1.28 -18.81 -2.60
N LYS A 115 0.08 -18.33 -2.94
CA LYS A 115 -0.10 -17.20 -3.87
C LYS A 115 0.44 -15.90 -3.30
N ILE A 116 0.13 -15.59 -2.03
CA ILE A 116 0.63 -14.37 -1.38
C ILE A 116 2.17 -14.34 -1.36
N GLU A 117 2.82 -15.46 -1.05
CA GLU A 117 4.29 -15.58 -1.05
C GLU A 117 4.88 -15.30 -2.45
N ARG A 118 4.29 -15.87 -3.51
CA ARG A 118 4.75 -15.65 -4.90
C ARG A 118 4.54 -14.20 -5.32
N ASP A 119 3.35 -13.66 -5.08
CA ASP A 119 3.01 -12.28 -5.45
C ASP A 119 3.95 -11.28 -4.76
N PHE A 120 4.26 -11.48 -3.47
CA PHE A 120 5.14 -10.60 -2.72
C PHE A 120 6.61 -10.73 -3.15
N ALA A 121 7.07 -11.94 -3.46
CA ALA A 121 8.39 -12.16 -4.03
C ALA A 121 8.54 -11.44 -5.38
N ASP A 122 7.54 -11.56 -6.26
CA ASP A 122 7.54 -10.90 -7.57
C ASP A 122 7.51 -9.37 -7.42
N MET A 123 6.69 -8.85 -6.52
CA MET A 123 6.66 -7.41 -6.20
C MET A 123 8.04 -6.90 -5.76
N ALA A 124 8.67 -7.59 -4.80
CA ALA A 124 9.98 -7.22 -4.30
C ALA A 124 11.06 -7.28 -5.41
N ALA A 125 11.03 -8.31 -6.25
CA ALA A 125 11.93 -8.45 -7.40
C ALA A 125 11.80 -7.30 -8.42
N HIS A 126 10.61 -6.69 -8.51
CA HIS A 126 10.34 -5.52 -9.36
C HIS A 126 10.49 -4.18 -8.62
N GLY A 127 11.05 -4.19 -7.41
CA GLY A 127 11.36 -2.99 -6.64
C GLY A 127 10.16 -2.35 -5.92
N ILE A 128 8.98 -2.99 -5.93
CA ILE A 128 7.89 -2.62 -5.03
C ILE A 128 8.33 -2.93 -3.60
N ASN A 129 8.03 -2.01 -2.67
CA ASN A 129 8.42 -2.16 -1.26
C ASN A 129 7.24 -1.97 -0.31
N THR A 130 6.05 -1.71 -0.82
CA THR A 130 4.86 -1.45 -0.02
C THR A 130 3.62 -2.03 -0.69
N VAL A 131 2.73 -2.62 0.11
CA VAL A 131 1.40 -3.04 -0.33
C VAL A 131 0.34 -2.35 0.51
N ARG A 132 -0.74 -1.89 -0.14
CA ARG A 132 -1.93 -1.38 0.51
C ARG A 132 -3.00 -2.46 0.51
N ILE A 133 -3.50 -2.77 1.71
CA ILE A 133 -4.64 -3.64 1.94
C ILE A 133 -5.85 -2.73 2.20
N PRO A 134 -6.79 -2.60 1.24
CA PRO A 134 -7.70 -1.46 1.23
C PRO A 134 -8.83 -1.56 2.26
N HIS A 135 -9.45 -2.74 2.42
CA HIS A 135 -10.71 -2.85 3.17
C HIS A 135 -10.81 -4.03 4.14
N THR A 136 -10.13 -5.13 3.83
CA THR A 136 -10.18 -6.37 4.61
C THR A 136 -8.99 -6.44 5.54
N MET A 137 -9.20 -6.85 6.79
CA MET A 137 -8.10 -6.92 7.75
C MET A 137 -7.12 -8.03 7.34
N PRO A 138 -5.84 -7.70 7.08
CA PRO A 138 -4.89 -8.73 6.67
C PRO A 138 -4.63 -9.69 7.83
N PRO A 139 -4.60 -11.01 7.58
CA PRO A 139 -4.16 -11.96 8.58
C PRO A 139 -2.69 -11.68 8.93
N ARG A 140 -2.27 -12.00 10.16
CA ARG A 140 -0.86 -11.82 10.58
C ARG A 140 0.12 -12.52 9.66
N THR A 141 -0.26 -13.69 9.14
CA THR A 141 0.53 -14.44 8.15
C THR A 141 0.87 -13.60 6.91
N LEU A 142 -0.04 -12.74 6.42
CA LEU A 142 0.26 -11.83 5.31
C LEU A 142 1.34 -10.81 5.70
N LEU A 143 1.28 -10.27 6.92
CA LEU A 143 2.30 -9.35 7.43
C LEU A 143 3.65 -10.06 7.60
N ASP A 144 3.66 -11.31 8.06
CA ASP A 144 4.87 -12.13 8.18
C ASP A 144 5.53 -12.37 6.81
N ILE A 145 4.72 -12.68 5.78
CA ILE A 145 5.19 -12.83 4.40
C ILE A 145 5.77 -11.49 3.89
N ALA A 146 5.06 -10.37 4.11
CA ALA A 146 5.54 -9.05 3.74
C ALA A 146 6.91 -8.76 4.35
N GLN A 147 7.09 -9.06 5.64
CA GLN A 147 8.38 -8.88 6.32
C GLN A 147 9.49 -9.71 5.67
N ARG A 148 9.23 -10.99 5.33
CA ARG A 148 10.23 -11.86 4.68
C ARG A 148 10.70 -11.32 3.34
N HIS A 149 9.80 -10.70 2.57
CA HIS A 149 10.11 -10.11 1.26
C HIS A 149 10.53 -8.63 1.33
N GLY A 150 10.72 -8.08 2.53
CA GLY A 150 11.10 -6.67 2.71
C GLY A 150 10.01 -5.67 2.30
N LEU A 151 8.76 -6.10 2.24
CA LEU A 151 7.60 -5.28 1.96
C LEU A 151 7.03 -4.69 3.25
N HIS A 152 6.49 -3.48 3.13
CA HIS A 152 5.73 -2.81 4.18
C HIS A 152 4.23 -2.85 3.84
N VAL A 153 3.37 -2.83 4.86
CA VAL A 153 1.93 -2.99 4.68
C VAL A 153 1.18 -1.78 5.23
N MET A 154 0.41 -1.13 4.38
CA MET A 154 -0.57 -0.11 4.75
C MET A 154 -1.94 -0.77 4.92
N VAL A 155 -2.50 -0.72 6.13
CA VAL A 155 -3.74 -1.41 6.49
C VAL A 155 -4.91 -0.43 6.53
N GLY A 156 -5.92 -0.66 5.69
CA GLY A 156 -7.16 0.10 5.71
C GLY A 156 -8.12 -0.35 6.81
N LEU A 157 -8.68 0.61 7.54
CA LEU A 157 -9.63 0.38 8.63
C LEU A 157 -11.11 0.52 8.18
N SER A 158 -11.33 1.02 6.96
CA SER A 158 -12.64 1.21 6.34
C SER A 158 -13.61 2.07 7.17
N ALA A 159 -13.10 3.09 7.88
CA ALA A 159 -13.92 3.94 8.74
C ALA A 159 -15.01 4.72 7.97
N GLU A 160 -14.79 4.98 6.68
CA GLU A 160 -15.77 5.61 5.79
C GLU A 160 -17.10 4.85 5.73
N GLN A 161 -17.09 3.53 5.96
CA GLN A 161 -18.31 2.71 6.01
C GLN A 161 -19.23 3.12 7.16
N TYR A 162 -18.69 3.77 8.19
CA TYR A 162 -19.45 4.21 9.37
C TYR A 162 -19.86 5.68 9.31
N VAL A 163 -19.50 6.42 8.25
CA VAL A 163 -19.80 7.86 8.14
C VAL A 163 -21.30 8.15 8.18
N GLY A 164 -22.14 7.21 7.72
CA GLY A 164 -23.60 7.30 7.78
C GLY A 164 -24.13 7.46 9.20
N TYR A 165 -23.44 6.91 10.21
CA TYR A 165 -23.82 7.04 11.61
C TYR A 165 -23.56 8.43 12.19
N LEU A 166 -22.89 9.31 11.45
CA LEU A 166 -22.89 10.73 11.77
C LEU A 166 -24.27 11.34 11.53
N ILE A 167 -25.07 10.83 10.60
CA ILE A 167 -26.41 11.36 10.28
C ILE A 167 -27.43 10.79 11.25
N ASP A 168 -27.50 9.46 11.34
CA ASP A 168 -28.42 8.74 12.20
C ASP A 168 -27.64 7.80 13.11
N ARG A 169 -27.72 8.05 14.43
CA ARG A 169 -27.02 7.21 15.43
C ARG A 169 -27.82 5.98 15.82
N ARG A 170 -29.06 5.82 15.34
CA ARG A 170 -29.91 4.69 15.67
C ARG A 170 -29.27 3.40 15.16
N GLY A 171 -29.03 2.45 16.06
CA GLY A 171 -28.38 1.18 15.73
C GLY A 171 -26.90 1.32 15.34
N ALA A 172 -26.26 2.45 15.64
CA ALA A 172 -24.81 2.59 15.43
C ALA A 172 -24.06 1.57 16.29
N PRO A 173 -23.18 0.73 15.70
CA PRO A 173 -22.33 -0.14 16.49
C PRO A 173 -21.32 0.69 17.27
N ASP A 174 -20.60 0.04 18.19
CA ASP A 174 -19.42 0.64 18.81
C ASP A 174 -18.26 0.69 17.80
N ILE A 175 -18.24 1.75 16.98
CA ILE A 175 -17.24 1.99 15.94
C ILE A 175 -15.83 2.05 16.53
N GLU A 176 -15.68 2.59 17.74
CA GLU A 176 -14.38 2.72 18.38
C GLU A 176 -13.85 1.34 18.83
N ALA A 177 -14.71 0.50 19.41
CA ALA A 177 -14.36 -0.88 19.74
C ALA A 177 -14.02 -1.71 18.49
N LEU A 178 -14.76 -1.53 17.39
CA LEU A 178 -14.48 -2.20 16.12
C LEU A 178 -13.11 -1.80 15.55
N ILE A 179 -12.82 -0.50 15.47
CA ILE A 179 -11.52 -0.01 15.00
C ILE A 179 -10.39 -0.48 15.91
N ARG A 180 -10.58 -0.43 17.23
CA ARG A 180 -9.59 -0.94 18.19
C ARG A 180 -9.33 -2.43 18.00
N GLY A 181 -10.38 -3.21 17.71
CA GLY A 181 -10.26 -4.63 17.35
C GLY A 181 -9.38 -4.85 16.13
N LYS A 182 -9.64 -4.10 15.04
CA LYS A 182 -8.85 -4.12 13.81
C LYS A 182 -7.39 -3.73 14.05
N VAL A 183 -7.12 -2.66 14.80
CA VAL A 183 -5.75 -2.23 15.09
C VAL A 183 -4.99 -3.29 15.89
N ARG A 184 -5.62 -3.92 16.90
CA ARG A 184 -4.96 -4.93 17.73
C ARG A 184 -4.48 -6.15 16.95
N SER A 185 -5.15 -6.55 15.87
CA SER A 185 -4.72 -7.72 15.09
C SER A 185 -3.38 -7.50 14.38
N CYS A 186 -3.06 -6.27 14.00
CA CYS A 186 -1.84 -5.92 13.26
C CYS A 186 -0.79 -5.15 14.08
N ALA A 187 -1.17 -4.61 15.25
CA ALA A 187 -0.30 -3.77 16.06
C ALA A 187 1.01 -4.47 16.45
N GLY A 188 2.10 -3.69 16.40
CA GLY A 188 3.45 -4.14 16.76
C GLY A 188 4.15 -4.96 15.67
N HIS A 189 3.51 -5.27 14.54
CA HIS A 189 4.14 -6.03 13.48
C HIS A 189 5.22 -5.20 12.75
N PRO A 190 6.45 -5.71 12.53
CA PRO A 190 7.53 -4.94 11.90
C PRO A 190 7.24 -4.48 10.47
N ALA A 191 6.54 -5.29 9.68
CA ALA A 191 6.11 -4.91 8.33
C ALA A 191 5.01 -3.85 8.28
N LEU A 192 4.39 -3.46 9.40
CA LEU A 192 3.31 -2.47 9.38
C LEU A 192 3.86 -1.06 9.09
N LEU A 193 3.45 -0.48 7.97
CA LEU A 193 3.78 0.89 7.57
C LEU A 193 2.93 1.91 8.34
N CYS A 194 1.62 1.81 8.18
CA CYS A 194 0.63 2.72 8.76
C CYS A 194 -0.77 2.13 8.69
N TYR A 195 -1.69 2.75 9.43
CA TYR A 195 -3.12 2.54 9.26
C TYR A 195 -3.71 3.67 8.41
N ALA A 196 -4.56 3.31 7.46
CA ALA A 196 -5.42 4.25 6.76
C ALA A 196 -6.79 4.20 7.42
N LEU A 197 -7.26 5.32 7.99
CA LEU A 197 -8.58 5.37 8.62
C LEU A 197 -9.67 4.97 7.64
N GLY A 198 -9.59 5.45 6.40
CA GLY A 198 -10.52 5.08 5.35
C GLY A 198 -9.99 5.38 3.95
N ASN A 199 -10.73 4.95 2.93
CA ASN A 199 -10.38 5.24 1.54
C ASN A 199 -10.78 6.67 1.13
N GLU A 200 -12.08 6.96 1.10
CA GLU A 200 -12.62 8.26 0.70
C GLU A 200 -13.99 8.49 1.35
N ILE A 201 -14.24 9.70 1.83
CA ILE A 201 -15.60 10.16 2.14
C ILE A 201 -16.11 10.92 0.91
N PRO A 202 -17.20 10.49 0.26
CA PRO A 202 -17.69 11.14 -0.95
C PRO A 202 -17.87 12.64 -0.75
N ALA A 203 -17.44 13.44 -1.73
CA ALA A 203 -17.50 14.91 -1.64
C ALA A 203 -18.91 15.44 -1.36
N SER A 204 -19.95 14.77 -1.88
CA SER A 204 -21.35 15.09 -1.60
C SER A 204 -21.71 14.92 -0.12
N VAL A 205 -21.27 13.81 0.49
CA VAL A 205 -21.47 13.52 1.92
C VAL A 205 -20.69 14.49 2.78
N ALA A 206 -19.43 14.76 2.44
CA ALA A 206 -18.60 15.73 3.16
C ALA A 206 -19.19 17.15 3.11
N ARG A 207 -19.68 17.58 1.94
CA ARG A 207 -20.35 18.88 1.75
C ARG A 207 -21.63 18.98 2.57
N TRP A 208 -22.44 17.93 2.60
CA TRP A 208 -23.70 17.91 3.33
C TRP A 208 -23.51 17.86 4.85
N LEU A 209 -22.59 17.01 5.34
CA LEU A 209 -22.26 16.91 6.77
C LEU A 209 -21.52 18.14 7.30
N GLY A 210 -20.81 18.84 6.42
CA GLY A 210 -19.92 19.95 6.74
C GLY A 210 -18.54 19.48 7.20
N THR A 211 -17.50 20.19 6.75
CA THR A 211 -16.09 19.84 6.98
C THR A 211 -15.75 19.66 8.45
N ARG A 212 -16.20 20.57 9.33
CA ARG A 212 -15.89 20.52 10.77
C ARG A 212 -16.39 19.23 11.43
N ARG A 213 -17.56 18.73 11.02
CA ARG A 213 -18.16 17.53 11.59
C ARG A 213 -17.37 16.29 11.18
N VAL A 214 -17.00 16.21 9.91
CA VAL A 214 -16.17 15.13 9.35
C VAL A 214 -14.78 15.14 9.99
N GLU A 215 -14.12 16.28 10.06
CA GLU A 215 -12.80 16.41 10.70
C GLU A 215 -12.81 16.01 12.17
N ARG A 216 -13.85 16.40 12.92
CA ARG A 216 -14.00 16.01 14.32
C ARG A 216 -14.14 14.50 14.47
N ASP A 217 -14.91 13.85 13.59
CA ASP A 217 -15.06 12.41 13.61
C ASP A 217 -13.76 11.70 13.24
N LEU A 218 -13.10 12.09 12.14
CA LEU A 218 -11.79 11.55 11.77
C LEU A 218 -10.75 11.74 12.88
N ARG A 219 -10.74 12.90 13.54
CA ARG A 219 -9.87 13.16 14.70
C ARG A 219 -10.19 12.23 15.86
N ARG A 220 -11.46 11.97 16.16
CA ARG A 220 -11.87 11.01 17.18
C ARG A 220 -11.35 9.61 16.86
N LEU A 221 -11.55 9.13 15.63
CA LEU A 221 -11.07 7.81 15.21
C LEU A 221 -9.53 7.73 15.21
N PHE A 222 -8.85 8.81 14.83
CA PHE A 222 -7.39 8.90 14.93
C PHE A 222 -6.91 8.71 16.38
N GLN A 223 -7.58 9.29 17.38
CA GLN A 223 -7.23 9.09 18.79
C GLN A 223 -7.49 7.66 19.27
N VAL A 224 -8.41 6.91 18.64
CA VAL A 224 -8.65 5.50 18.97
C VAL A 224 -7.51 4.61 18.48
N VAL A 225 -6.91 4.96 17.33
CA VAL A 225 -5.80 4.21 16.71
C VAL A 225 -4.46 4.49 17.40
N LYS A 226 -4.25 5.71 17.89
CA LYS A 226 -3.01 6.16 18.53
C LYS A 226 -2.87 5.63 19.95
#